data_AF-A0A847JYR8-F1
#
_entry.id   AF-A0A847JYR8-F1
#
_cell.length_a   1.000
_cell.length_b   1.000
_cell.length_c   1.000
_cell.angle_alpha   90.00
_cell.angle_beta   90.00
_cell.angle_gamma   90.00
#
_symmetry.space_group_name_H-M   'P 1'
#
loop_
_entity.id
_entity.type
_entity.pdbx_description
1 polymer ?
#
loop_
_entity_poly.entity_id
_entity_poly.type
_entity_poly.pdbx_seq_one_letter_code
_entity_poly.pdbx_strand_id
1 'polypeptide(L)'
;GPMVMLTNQFAGSDGDIVSHCFKLMGLGPLIGTRTWGGVIGIAPHNPLADGTVTTQPEYSFWFKDVGWGVENYGTDPDIEVQVRPQDYAAGHDPQLDKGLEVIAELLEKEPPLRPSFDSRPSRALPRSLPERSR
;
A
#
# COMPACT_ATOMS: atom_id res chain seq x y z
N GLY A 1 -6.01 -11.22 5.71
CA GLY A 1 -7.35 -10.59 5.76
C GLY A 1 -7.47 -9.67 4.57
N PRO A 2 -8.67 -9.15 4.28
CA PRO A 2 -8.82 -8.13 3.25
C PRO A 2 -7.95 -6.91 3.58
N MET A 3 -7.56 -6.17 2.55
CA MET A 3 -6.78 -4.93 2.65
C MET A 3 -7.45 -3.85 1.82
N VAL A 4 -7.27 -2.59 2.22
CA VAL A 4 -7.59 -1.40 1.42
C VAL A 4 -6.40 -0.45 1.54
N MET A 5 -6.13 0.35 0.50
CA MET A 5 -5.08 1.37 0.53
C MET A 5 -5.69 2.73 0.24
N LEU A 6 -5.34 3.73 1.05
CA LEU A 6 -5.68 5.12 0.79
C LEU A 6 -4.53 5.81 0.06
N THR A 7 -4.84 6.63 -0.94
CA THR A 7 -3.86 7.46 -1.66
C THR A 7 -4.46 8.80 -2.05
N ASN A 8 -3.63 9.76 -2.42
CA ASN A 8 -4.10 11.05 -2.92
C ASN A 8 -3.05 11.72 -3.83
N GLN A 9 -3.36 12.91 -4.33
CA GLN A 9 -2.48 13.71 -5.20
C GLN A 9 -1.13 14.11 -4.59
N PHE A 10 -0.96 13.97 -3.27
CA PHE A 10 0.31 14.25 -2.58
C PHE A 10 1.19 13.01 -2.41
N ALA A 11 0.66 11.81 -2.68
CA ALA A 11 1.48 10.63 -2.85
C ALA A 11 2.16 10.69 -4.22
N GLY A 12 3.49 10.52 -4.25
CA GLY A 12 4.27 10.62 -5.47
C GLY A 12 5.58 9.85 -5.39
N SER A 13 6.28 9.70 -6.50
CA SER A 13 7.53 8.92 -6.59
C SER A 13 7.29 7.47 -6.20
N ASP A 14 7.98 6.94 -5.19
CA ASP A 14 7.71 5.60 -4.69
C ASP A 14 6.26 5.44 -4.18
N GLY A 15 5.60 6.54 -3.80
CA GLY A 15 4.17 6.55 -3.50
C GLY A 15 3.27 6.26 -4.72
N ASP A 16 3.65 6.71 -5.92
CA ASP A 16 2.99 6.31 -7.17
C ASP A 16 3.22 4.82 -7.41
N ILE A 17 4.46 4.35 -7.21
CA ILE A 17 4.87 2.97 -7.47
C ILE A 17 4.13 1.99 -6.56
N VAL A 18 4.10 2.25 -5.24
CA VAL A 18 3.38 1.41 -4.28
C VAL A 18 1.88 1.41 -4.58
N SER A 19 1.30 2.57 -4.94
CA SER A 19 -0.12 2.66 -5.31
C SER A 19 -0.45 1.78 -6.52
N HIS A 20 0.36 1.83 -7.59
CA HIS A 20 0.15 0.99 -8.78
C HIS A 20 0.41 -0.49 -8.47
N CYS A 21 1.49 -0.81 -7.75
CA CYS A 21 1.82 -2.18 -7.35
C CYS A 21 0.71 -2.81 -6.50
N PHE A 22 0.09 -2.06 -5.59
CA PHE A 22 -1.01 -2.53 -4.76
C PHE A 22 -2.17 -3.06 -5.61
N LYS A 23 -2.54 -2.31 -6.65
CA LYS A 23 -3.55 -2.72 -7.65
C LYS A 23 -3.06 -3.88 -8.50
N LEU A 24 -1.86 -3.79 -9.03
CA LEU A 24 -1.26 -4.77 -9.95
C LEU A 24 -1.11 -6.16 -9.31
N MET A 25 -0.91 -6.20 -8.00
CA MET A 25 -0.82 -7.42 -7.19
C MET A 25 -2.18 -7.91 -6.69
N GLY A 26 -3.27 -7.17 -6.94
CA GLY A 26 -4.61 -7.52 -6.49
C GLY A 26 -4.74 -7.59 -4.97
N LEU A 27 -4.04 -6.72 -4.24
CA LEU A 27 -4.03 -6.76 -2.77
C LEU A 27 -5.33 -6.25 -2.15
N GLY A 28 -6.04 -5.37 -2.85
CA GLY A 28 -7.30 -4.77 -2.42
C GLY A 28 -7.63 -3.56 -3.29
N PRO A 29 -8.74 -2.86 -3.01
CA PRO A 29 -9.07 -1.62 -3.70
C PRO A 29 -8.19 -0.45 -3.22
N LEU A 30 -7.71 0.35 -4.18
CA LEU A 30 -7.09 1.64 -3.95
C LEU A 30 -8.17 2.73 -3.88
N ILE A 31 -8.16 3.55 -2.84
CA ILE A 31 -9.22 4.52 -2.54
C ILE A 31 -8.61 5.92 -2.38
N GLY A 32 -9.27 6.94 -2.93
CA GLY A 32 -8.88 8.34 -2.73
C GLY A 32 -8.79 9.10 -4.05
N THR A 33 -7.67 9.76 -4.36
CA THR A 33 -7.52 10.52 -5.60
C THR A 33 -6.27 10.11 -6.37
N ARG A 34 -6.23 10.39 -7.68
CA ARG A 34 -5.07 10.10 -8.52
C ARG A 34 -3.79 10.69 -7.93
N THR A 35 -2.74 9.88 -7.90
CA THR A 35 -1.43 10.25 -7.36
C THR A 35 -0.70 11.27 -8.24
N TRP A 36 0.48 11.74 -7.79
CA TRP A 36 1.24 12.81 -8.43
C TRP A 36 1.73 12.49 -9.85
N GLY A 37 2.26 11.29 -10.09
CA GLY A 37 2.74 10.84 -11.39
C GLY A 37 4.18 11.22 -11.72
N GLY A 38 5.12 11.09 -10.77
CA GLY A 38 6.53 11.37 -11.02
C GLY A 38 7.41 10.19 -10.62
N VAL A 39 7.67 9.28 -11.56
CA VAL A 39 8.32 7.98 -11.32
C VAL A 39 9.67 7.82 -12.02
N ILE A 40 10.29 8.91 -12.45
CA ILE A 40 11.69 8.87 -12.90
C ILE A 40 12.63 9.19 -11.74
N GLY A 41 13.34 8.16 -11.27
CA GLY A 41 14.29 8.24 -10.17
C GLY A 41 15.54 9.07 -10.49
N ILE A 42 16.19 9.56 -9.45
CA ILE A 42 17.37 10.43 -9.51
C ILE A 42 18.57 9.78 -8.80
N ALA A 43 19.79 9.98 -9.31
CA ALA A 43 21.03 9.67 -8.59
C ALA A 43 22.05 10.83 -8.73
N PRO A 44 21.93 11.88 -7.91
CA PRO A 44 22.84 13.03 -7.98
C PRO A 44 24.27 12.61 -7.67
N HIS A 45 25.21 12.94 -8.57
CA HIS A 45 26.63 12.55 -8.43
C HIS A 45 27.63 13.71 -8.66
N ASN A 46 27.21 14.84 -9.24
CA ASN A 46 28.07 15.98 -9.53
C ASN A 46 27.52 17.28 -8.90
N PRO A 47 28.06 17.77 -7.77
CA PRO A 47 27.75 19.11 -7.29
C PRO A 47 28.38 20.18 -8.19
N LEU A 48 27.75 21.35 -8.28
CA LEU A 48 28.28 22.51 -9.00
C LEU A 48 29.41 23.20 -8.21
N ALA A 49 30.14 24.12 -8.86
CA ALA A 49 31.27 24.83 -8.26
C ALA A 49 30.92 25.64 -7.00
N ASP A 50 29.65 26.02 -6.84
CA ASP A 50 29.10 26.72 -5.68
C ASP A 50 28.49 25.77 -4.62
N GLY A 51 28.55 24.46 -4.84
CA GLY A 51 27.97 23.44 -3.97
C GLY A 51 26.50 23.10 -4.27
N THR A 52 25.86 23.73 -5.26
CA THR A 52 24.50 23.39 -5.66
C THR A 52 24.43 21.94 -6.15
N VAL A 53 23.45 21.17 -5.65
CA VAL A 53 23.15 19.82 -6.14
C VAL A 53 22.03 19.92 -7.16
N THR A 54 22.28 19.41 -8.36
CA THR A 54 21.24 19.26 -9.38
C THR A 54 20.78 17.81 -9.43
N THR A 55 19.53 17.59 -9.79
CA THR A 55 18.96 16.27 -9.99
C THR A 55 18.58 16.11 -11.45
N GLN A 56 18.83 14.92 -12.00
CA GLN A 56 18.45 14.58 -13.36
C GLN A 56 17.56 13.33 -13.30
N PRO A 57 16.42 13.33 -14.02
CA PRO A 57 15.60 12.13 -14.14
C PRO A 57 16.39 11.08 -14.94
N GLU A 58 16.83 10.00 -14.28
CA GLU A 58 17.79 9.03 -14.82
C GLU A 58 17.22 7.60 -14.88
N TYR A 59 16.41 7.21 -13.89
CA TYR A 59 15.90 5.85 -13.75
C TYR A 59 14.39 5.82 -13.95
N SER A 60 13.96 5.71 -15.22
CA SER A 60 12.53 5.62 -15.52
C SER A 60 11.95 4.32 -14.97
N PHE A 61 10.75 4.38 -14.37
CA PHE A 61 10.04 3.20 -13.88
C PHE A 61 9.05 2.65 -14.92
N TRP A 62 9.15 1.35 -15.21
CA TRP A 62 8.31 0.66 -16.20
C TRP A 62 7.47 -0.43 -15.53
N PHE A 63 6.18 -0.47 -15.84
CA PHE A 63 5.26 -1.50 -15.37
C PHE A 63 4.84 -2.46 -16.48
N LYS A 64 4.57 -3.72 -16.11
CA LYS A 64 4.21 -4.79 -17.06
C LYS A 64 2.92 -4.55 -17.84
N ASP A 65 1.99 -3.79 -17.28
CA ASP A 65 0.63 -3.56 -17.78
C ASP A 65 0.47 -2.19 -18.46
N VAL A 66 1.12 -1.15 -17.92
CA VAL A 66 1.00 0.24 -18.42
C VAL A 66 2.29 0.81 -19.01
N GLY A 67 3.38 0.04 -19.00
CA GLY A 67 4.69 0.49 -19.46
C GLY A 67 5.18 1.71 -18.69
N TRP A 68 5.51 2.79 -19.41
CA TRP A 68 5.93 4.08 -18.84
C TRP A 68 4.76 4.99 -18.43
N GLY A 69 3.52 4.51 -18.54
CA GLY A 69 2.31 5.35 -18.48
C GLY A 69 1.97 5.98 -17.12
N VAL A 70 2.71 5.66 -16.06
CA VAL A 70 2.54 6.31 -14.74
C VAL A 70 3.22 7.68 -14.70
N GLU A 71 4.32 7.86 -15.42
CA GLU A 71 5.02 9.14 -15.49
C GLU A 71 4.13 10.21 -16.14
N ASN A 72 4.11 11.40 -15.55
CA ASN A 72 3.28 12.54 -15.94
C ASN A 72 1.76 12.27 -15.91
N TYR A 73 1.33 11.22 -15.20
CA TYR A 73 -0.09 10.87 -15.05
C TYR A 73 -0.45 10.52 -13.60
N GLY A 74 0.20 9.52 -13.01
CA GLY A 74 -0.12 8.96 -11.69
C GLY A 74 -0.81 7.61 -11.75
N THR A 75 -1.33 7.16 -10.62
CA THR A 75 -2.12 5.95 -10.46
C THR A 75 -3.54 6.33 -10.10
N ASP A 76 -4.51 5.93 -10.92
CA ASP A 76 -5.92 6.12 -10.59
C ASP A 76 -6.35 5.20 -9.45
N PRO A 77 -7.14 5.69 -8.48
CA PRO A 77 -7.78 4.84 -7.49
C PRO A 77 -8.85 3.95 -8.16
N ASP A 78 -9.19 2.83 -7.53
CA ASP A 78 -10.36 2.04 -7.90
C ASP A 78 -11.65 2.72 -7.43
N ILE A 79 -11.58 3.46 -6.32
CA ILE A 79 -12.70 4.23 -5.77
C ILE A 79 -12.25 5.67 -5.56
N GLU A 80 -12.73 6.58 -6.41
CA GLU A 80 -12.41 8.00 -6.29
C GLU A 80 -13.19 8.65 -5.14
N VAL A 81 -12.47 9.31 -4.23
CA VAL A 81 -13.02 10.07 -3.10
C VAL A 81 -12.22 11.36 -2.94
N GLN A 82 -12.87 12.48 -3.21
CA GLN A 82 -12.27 13.80 -3.06
C GLN A 82 -12.48 14.33 -1.63
N VAL A 83 -11.42 14.88 -1.02
CA VAL A 83 -11.55 15.66 0.22
C VAL A 83 -11.92 17.10 -0.16
N ARG A 84 -13.17 17.50 0.06
CA ARG A 84 -13.65 18.83 -0.35
C ARG A 84 -13.25 19.89 0.68
N PRO A 85 -13.22 21.18 0.31
CA PRO A 85 -12.90 22.25 1.26
C PRO A 85 -13.76 22.26 2.52
N GLN A 86 -15.07 21.95 2.38
CA GLN A 86 -15.97 21.85 3.54
C GLN A 86 -15.68 20.65 4.44
N ASP A 87 -15.20 19.53 3.89
CA ASP A 87 -14.82 18.35 4.67
C ASP A 87 -13.58 18.70 5.51
N TYR A 88 -12.59 19.32 4.87
CA TYR A 88 -11.39 19.79 5.55
C TYR A 88 -11.71 20.81 6.65
N ALA A 89 -12.57 21.80 6.35
CA ALA A 89 -12.99 22.81 7.33
C ALA A 89 -13.76 22.20 8.52
N ALA A 90 -14.46 21.08 8.31
CA ALA A 90 -15.18 20.35 9.35
C ALA A 90 -14.32 19.30 10.08
N GLY A 91 -13.06 19.09 9.67
CA GLY A 91 -12.21 18.01 10.20
C GLY A 91 -12.70 16.61 9.84
N HIS A 92 -13.49 16.49 8.77
CA HIS A 92 -14.04 15.25 8.25
C HIS A 92 -13.11 14.66 7.19
N ASP A 93 -12.76 13.38 7.31
CA ASP A 93 -11.93 12.65 6.35
C ASP A 93 -12.77 11.63 5.55
N PRO A 94 -13.33 12.04 4.41
CA PRO A 94 -14.19 11.16 3.62
C PRO A 94 -13.42 9.97 3.01
N GLN A 95 -12.09 10.09 2.80
CA GLN A 95 -11.31 8.98 2.26
C GLN A 95 -11.13 7.89 3.32
N LEU A 96 -10.83 8.28 4.56
CA LEU A 96 -10.74 7.34 5.69
C LEU A 96 -12.08 6.66 5.95
N ASP A 97 -13.17 7.42 5.97
CA ASP A 97 -14.52 6.87 6.18
C ASP A 97 -14.89 5.86 5.08
N LYS A 98 -14.60 6.18 3.81
CA LYS A 98 -14.80 5.22 2.72
C LYS A 98 -13.90 3.99 2.87
N GLY A 99 -12.65 4.16 3.30
CA GLY A 99 -11.75 3.04 3.57
C GLY A 99 -12.30 2.09 4.64
N LEU A 100 -12.83 2.63 5.73
CA LEU A 100 -13.47 1.87 6.82
C LEU A 100 -14.74 1.16 6.36
N GLU A 101 -15.58 1.82 5.55
CA GLU A 101 -16.76 1.22 4.93
C GLU A 101 -16.38 0.00 4.09
N VAL A 102 -15.45 0.18 3.14
CA VAL A 102 -15.06 -0.86 2.18
C VAL A 102 -14.38 -2.04 2.90
N ILE A 103 -13.48 -1.79 3.85
CA ILE A 103 -12.82 -2.89 4.57
C ILE A 103 -13.81 -3.68 5.44
N ALA A 104 -14.82 -3.02 6.04
CA ALA A 104 -15.86 -3.69 6.79
C ALA A 104 -16.69 -4.61 5.89
N GLU A 105 -17.11 -4.13 4.71
CA GLU A 105 -17.83 -4.96 3.74
C GLU A 105 -17.00 -6.18 3.28
N LEU A 106 -15.70 -6.00 3.06
CA LEU A 106 -14.82 -7.10 2.66
C LEU A 106 -14.66 -8.12 3.78
N LEU A 107 -14.59 -7.69 5.04
CA LEU A 107 -14.52 -8.59 6.19
C LEU A 107 -15.79 -9.42 6.39
N GLU A 108 -16.97 -8.88 6.04
CA GLU A 108 -18.22 -9.63 6.07
C GLU A 108 -18.28 -10.69 4.96
N LYS A 109 -17.80 -10.34 3.75
CA LYS A 109 -17.76 -11.26 2.60
C LYS A 109 -16.70 -12.35 2.75
N GLU A 110 -15.53 -11.99 3.24
CA GLU A 110 -14.37 -12.87 3.42
C GLU A 110 -13.80 -12.73 4.84
N PRO A 111 -14.44 -13.37 5.83
CA PRO A 111 -13.99 -13.29 7.21
C PRO A 111 -12.58 -13.88 7.35
N PRO A 112 -11.71 -13.25 8.16
CA PRO A 112 -10.35 -13.73 8.32
C PRO A 112 -10.34 -15.11 8.98
N LEU A 113 -9.36 -15.92 8.59
CA LEU A 113 -9.08 -17.19 9.26
C LEU A 113 -8.83 -16.94 10.75
N ARG A 114 -9.74 -17.44 11.58
CA ARG A 114 -9.56 -17.44 13.03
C ARG A 114 -8.84 -18.74 13.41
N PRO A 115 -7.59 -18.68 13.89
CA PRO A 115 -6.90 -19.90 14.30
C PRO A 115 -7.66 -20.56 15.46
N SER A 116 -7.95 -21.85 15.33
CA SER A 116 -8.36 -22.65 16.49
C SER A 116 -7.14 -22.91 17.36
N PHE A 117 -7.36 -22.81 18.66
CA PHE A 117 -6.35 -23.05 19.68
C PHE A 117 -6.61 -24.33 20.47
N ASP A 118 -7.55 -25.14 20.02
CA ASP A 118 -8.01 -26.34 20.73
C ASP A 118 -6.94 -27.44 20.77
N SER A 119 -6.05 -27.48 19.76
CA SER A 119 -4.95 -28.43 19.64
C SER A 119 -3.59 -27.84 20.03
N ARG A 120 -3.55 -26.82 20.90
CA ARG A 120 -2.27 -26.28 21.40
C ARG A 120 -1.44 -27.40 22.04
N PRO A 121 -0.14 -27.52 21.71
CA PRO A 121 0.72 -28.51 22.33
C PRO A 121 0.68 -28.38 23.85
N SER A 122 0.52 -29.51 24.55
CA SER A 122 0.64 -29.52 26.00
C SER A 122 2.03 -29.04 26.39
N ARG A 123 2.09 -28.01 27.24
CA ARG A 123 3.34 -27.54 27.85
C ARG A 123 3.71 -28.34 29.10
N ALA A 124 2.88 -29.30 29.50
CA ALA A 124 3.19 -30.17 30.62
C ALA A 124 4.36 -31.11 30.26
N LEU A 125 5.24 -31.34 31.23
CA LEU A 125 6.27 -32.36 31.09
C LEU A 125 5.62 -33.74 30.86
N PRO A 126 6.19 -34.60 29.99
CA PRO A 126 5.74 -35.97 29.84
C PRO A 126 5.68 -36.67 31.19
N ARG A 127 4.60 -37.39 31.47
CA ARG A 127 4.46 -38.15 32.73
C ARG A 127 5.45 -39.31 32.83
N SER A 128 6.00 -39.76 31.70
CA SER A 128 7.02 -40.80 31.62
C SER A 128 7.98 -40.52 30.48
N LEU A 129 9.23 -40.96 30.64
CA LEU A 129 10.19 -41.01 29.54
C LEU A 129 9.81 -42.16 28.59
N PRO A 130 10.03 -42.01 27.28
CA PRO A 130 9.84 -43.10 26.33
C PRO A 130 10.74 -44.30 26.67
N GLU A 131 10.28 -45.52 26.39
CA GLU A 131 11.08 -46.72 26.60
C GLU A 131 12.37 -46.65 25.78
N ARG A 132 13.50 -47.02 26.41
CA ARG A 132 14.77 -47.17 25.70
C ARG A 132 14.66 -48.35 24.74
N SER A 133 14.84 -48.08 23.44
CA SER A 133 15.07 -49.12 22.44
C SER A 133 16.31 -49.94 22.83
N ARG A 134 16.16 -51.26 22.98
CA ARG A 134 17.26 -52.22 23.19
C ARG A 134 17.98 -52.52 21.89
#